data_AF-A0AAC8ZN31-F1
#
_entry.id   AF-A0AAC8ZN31-F1
#
_cell.length_a   1.000
_cell.length_b   1.000
_cell.length_c   1.000
_cell.angle_alpha   90.00
_cell.angle_beta   90.00
_cell.angle_gamma   90.00
#
_symmetry.space_group_name_H-M   'P 1'
#
loop_
_entity.id
_entity.type
_entity.pdbx_description
1 polymer ?
#
loop_
_entity_poly.entity_id
_entity_poly.type
_entity_poly.pdbx_seq_one_letter_code
_entity_poly.pdbx_strand_id
1 'polypeptide(L)' 'MSRHKCTKEIYKAFLQASSVHYSGLALSEVSPEPFSHDSVSRWLQSQQYRPRDIWHIV' A
#
# COMPACT_ATOMS: atom_id res chain seq x y z
N MET A 1 -17.10 -7.37 -2.76
CA MET A 1 -16.13 -6.88 -1.76
C MET A 1 -14.72 -7.27 -2.21
N SER A 2 -13.76 -6.35 -2.21
CA SER A 2 -12.36 -6.67 -2.55
C SER A 2 -11.84 -7.74 -1.60
N ARG A 3 -11.14 -8.76 -2.12
CA ARG A 3 -10.55 -9.83 -1.31
C ARG A 3 -9.42 -9.32 -0.39
N HIS A 4 -8.89 -8.13 -0.68
CA HIS A 4 -7.80 -7.51 0.05
C HIS A 4 -8.26 -6.23 0.74
N LYS A 5 -7.80 -6.03 1.98
CA LYS A 5 -7.99 -4.80 2.75
C LYS A 5 -7.11 -3.63 2.28
N CYS A 6 -5.97 -3.94 1.68
CA CYS A 6 -5.05 -2.96 1.12
C CYS A 6 -5.50 -2.49 -0.28
N THR A 7 -5.22 -1.23 -0.60
CA THR A 7 -5.45 -0.61 -1.92
C THR A 7 -4.19 0.13 -2.37
N LYS A 8 -4.16 0.56 -3.65
CA LYS A 8 -3.02 1.32 -4.21
C LYS A 8 -2.79 2.62 -3.44
N GLU A 9 -3.86 3.27 -3.04
CA GLU A 9 -3.89 4.54 -2.31
C GLU A 9 -3.34 4.37 -0.90
N ILE A 10 -3.77 3.33 -0.17
CA ILE A 10 -3.25 3.01 1.16
C ILE A 10 -1.77 2.65 1.06
N TYR A 11 -1.37 1.85 0.06
CA TYR A 11 0.02 1.49 -0.13
C TYR A 11 0.91 2.70 -0.45
N LYS A 12 0.44 3.63 -1.28
CA LYS A 12 1.13 4.90 -1.54
C LYS A 12 1.29 5.73 -0.26
N ALA A 13 0.21 5.90 0.51
CA ALA A 13 0.24 6.63 1.77
C ALA A 13 1.21 5.99 2.77
N PHE A 14 1.20 4.65 2.86
CA PHE A 14 2.12 3.89 3.70
C PHE A 14 3.59 4.12 3.30
N LEU A 15 3.91 4.09 2.00
CA LEU A 15 5.27 4.37 1.53
C LEU A 15 5.72 5.80 1.85
N GLN A 16 4.82 6.78 1.71
CA GLN A 16 5.10 8.18 2.04
C GLN A 16 5.31 8.39 3.56
N ALA A 17 4.44 7.82 4.39
CA ALA A 17 4.58 7.88 5.84
C ALA A 17 5.87 7.19 6.30
N SER A 18 6.18 6.03 5.72
CA SER A 18 7.41 5.28 6.03
C SER A 18 8.68 6.01 5.60
N SER A 19 8.66 6.74 4.48
CA SER A 19 9.83 7.49 4.01
C SER A 19 10.14 8.73 4.84
N VAL A 20 9.19 9.23 5.63
CA VAL A 20 9.37 10.39 6.52
C VAL A 20 9.67 9.95 7.95
N HIS A 21 8.92 8.98 8.48
CA HIS A 21 8.92 8.66 9.90
C HIS A 21 9.69 7.38 10.28
N TYR A 22 10.11 6.55 9.31
CA TYR A 22 10.78 5.26 9.53
C TYR A 22 10.20 4.43 10.70
N SER A 23 8.88 4.51 10.88
CA SER A 23 8.15 3.97 12.04
C SER A 23 7.42 2.68 11.66
N GLY A 24 7.43 1.70 12.56
CA GLY A 24 6.64 0.47 12.43
C GLY A 24 5.13 0.70 12.51
N LEU A 25 4.68 1.92 12.88
CA LEU A 25 3.26 2.28 12.98
C LEU A 25 2.71 2.94 11.71
N ALA A 26 3.56 3.23 10.72
CA ALA A 26 3.17 3.98 9.52
C ALA A 26 1.98 3.38 8.77
N LEU A 27 1.81 2.05 8.79
CA LEU A 27 0.68 1.38 8.17
C LEU A 27 -0.64 1.63 8.93
N SER A 28 -0.59 1.60 10.26
CA SER A 28 -1.76 1.80 11.12
C SER A 28 -2.25 3.25 11.09
N GLU A 29 -1.34 4.20 10.87
CA GLU A 29 -1.66 5.64 10.81
C GLU A 29 -2.39 6.05 9.54
N VAL A 30 -2.14 5.35 8.43
CA VAL A 30 -2.70 5.67 7.11
C VAL A 30 -3.87 4.77 6.71
N SER A 31 -4.14 3.72 7.49
CA SER A 31 -5.18 2.75 7.20
C SER A 31 -6.50 3.12 7.86
N PRO A 32 -7.65 3.07 7.15
CA PRO A 32 -8.96 3.29 7.75
C PRO A 32 -9.38 2.17 8.72
N GLU A 33 -8.82 0.96 8.56
CA GLU A 33 -9.10 -0.19 9.41
C GLU A 33 -7.80 -0.93 9.79
N PRO A 34 -7.69 -1.52 10.98
CA PRO A 34 -6.48 -2.25 11.36
C PRO A 34 -6.28 -3.49 10.48
N PHE A 35 -5.09 -3.61 9.89
CA PHE A 35 -4.65 -4.83 9.21
C PHE A 35 -3.13 -5.02 9.27
N SER A 36 -2.69 -6.26 9.07
CA SER A 36 -1.28 -6.64 9.17
C SER A 36 -0.47 -6.29 7.93
N HIS A 37 0.85 -6.10 8.09
CA HIS A 37 1.77 -5.98 6.95
C HIS A 37 1.69 -7.18 5.99
N ASP A 38 1.40 -8.40 6.49
CA ASP A 38 1.15 -9.58 5.64
C ASP A 38 0.00 -9.34 4.65
N SER A 39 -1.04 -8.61 5.05
CA SER A 39 -2.16 -8.27 4.17
C SER A 39 -1.71 -7.35 3.02
N VAL A 40 -0.75 -6.44 3.26
CA VAL A 40 -0.11 -5.63 2.19
C VAL A 40 0.66 -6.53 1.24
N SER A 41 1.50 -7.43 1.77
CA SER A 41 2.32 -8.34 0.98
C SER A 41 1.47 -9.23 0.07
N ARG A 42 0.38 -9.80 0.59
CA ARG A 42 -0.57 -10.60 -0.21
C ARG A 42 -1.28 -9.78 -1.27
N TRP A 43 -1.63 -8.52 -0.96
CA TRP A 43 -2.21 -7.62 -1.95
C TRP A 43 -1.22 -7.32 -3.06
N LEU A 44 0.02 -6.94 -2.73
CA LEU A 44 1.09 -6.68 -3.71
C LEU A 44 1.32 -7.89 -4.63
N GLN A 45 1.37 -9.10 -4.06
CA GLN A 45 1.52 -10.34 -4.83
C GLN A 45 0.34 -10.62 -5.77
N SER A 46 -0.87 -10.15 -5.44
CA SER A 46 -2.04 -10.31 -6.31
C SER A 46 -2.16 -9.22 -7.38
N GLN A 47 -1.38 -8.14 -7.28
CA GLN A 47 -1.38 -7.08 -8.28
C GLN A 47 -0.49 -7.44 -9.47
N GLN A 48 -1.00 -7.15 -10.67
CA GLN A 48 -0.20 -7.15 -11.90
C GLN A 48 -0.19 -5.74 -12.47
N TYR A 49 0.95 -5.09 -12.41
CA TYR A 49 1.14 -3.77 -12.99
C TYR A 49 2.04 -3.86 -14.21
N ARG A 50 1.61 -3.25 -15.32
CA ARG A 50 2.49 -2.98 -16.45
C ARG A 50 3.24 -1.67 -16.16
N PRO A 51 4.44 -1.47 -16.72
CA PRO A 51 5.18 -0.22 -16.54
C PRO A 51 4.34 1.04 -16.78
N ARG A 52 3.50 1.06 -17.82
CA ARG A 52 2.58 2.18 -18.13
C ARG A 52 1.53 2.48 -17.03
N ASP A 53 1.20 1.50 -16.19
CA ASP A 53 0.15 1.62 -15.17
C ASP A 53 0.67 2.31 -13.89
N ILE A 54 1.99 2.49 -13.81
CA ILE A 54 2.67 3.15 -12.70
C ILE A 54 3.49 4.37 -13.21
N TRP A 55 4.18 4.25 -14.35
CA TRP A 55 4.93 5.32 -14.99
C TRP A 55 4.00 6.04 -15.99
N HIS A 56 3.40 7.14 -15.54
CA HIS A 56 2.83 8.12 -16.47
C HIS A 56 3.98 8.98 -16.99
N ILE A 57 4.46 8.66 -18.20
CA ILE A 57 5.33 9.58 -18.94
C ILE A 57 4.46 10.78 -19.29
N VAL A 58 4.71 11.90 -18.63
CA VAL A 58 4.10 13.20 -18.90
C VAL A 58 4.83 13.86 -20.05
#